data_AF-A0A7X3CTK1-F1
#
_entry.id   AF-A0A7X3CTK1-F1
#
_cell.length_a   1.000
_cell.length_b   1.000
_cell.length_c   1.000
_cell.angle_alpha   90.00
_cell.angle_beta   90.00
_cell.angle_gamma   90.00
#
_symmetry.space_group_name_H-M   'P 1'
#
loop_
_entity.id
_entity.type
_entity.pdbx_description
1 polymer ?
#
loop_
_entity_poly.entity_id
_entity_poly.type
_entity_poly.pdbx_seq_one_letter_code
_entity_poly.pdbx_strand_id
1 'polypeptide(L)'
;MKNGSWGTAMASIQWFMFLLAGSIAFPIIIGHAYQLPADEISGFMQRTFLVVGVSTLLGGWLGHRLPIVDGPAGIWVGVFVLMGQMAFLNQQDPMENLRLLEGSMLLAGTILAVLGAAGWMEKMLKLFTPLVNGVYLIILTFQLSGAMLKGMIGFSGTSTPIEPGNVAVSFSVFLLVLALSIWGKSWMKSYAVLTGMIAGWVVFVLVNGGESMPRATALVSLPDLFAWGLPRLDAGTFISSVMVSLVLVSSVIVSVSSMRQVLSEREQMTGQPVGREGRLEKGGLISGVSTILASVFSTIATVPFSVSSGFVRTTGQTRMLPFFIACLAFAAASFFPFVYAFLSTLPEPVANAAMLALFSQMVGIGISSVLKETLDQRRLTILGLSLTLGTGVMFLPQAVFSGLPTVLQYIMSNGVLVGILTALLLEQTWLPKQAPVSEGIRP
;
A
#
# COMPACT_ATOMS: atom_id res chain seq x y z
N MET A 1 7.21 -28.27 12.77
CA MET A 1 5.91 -28.74 13.31
C MET A 1 5.26 -29.63 12.26
N LYS A 2 4.82 -30.83 12.66
CA LYS A 2 4.42 -31.96 11.80
C LYS A 2 3.49 -31.56 10.63
N ASN A 3 3.78 -32.13 9.45
CA ASN A 3 3.05 -32.04 8.17
C ASN A 3 1.63 -32.66 8.23
N GLY A 4 0.84 -32.35 9.25
CA GLY A 4 -0.57 -32.75 9.34
C GLY A 4 -1.49 -31.68 8.75
N SER A 5 -2.70 -32.08 8.34
CA SER A 5 -3.79 -31.19 7.88
C SER A 5 -4.02 -30.01 8.83
N TRP A 6 -3.92 -30.24 10.14
CA TRP A 6 -4.02 -29.21 11.19
C TRP A 6 -2.96 -28.09 11.06
N GLY A 7 -1.72 -28.46 10.76
CA GLY A 7 -0.63 -27.50 10.59
C GLY A 7 -0.76 -26.66 9.32
N THR A 8 -1.46 -27.17 8.31
CA THR A 8 -1.82 -26.42 7.09
C THR A 8 -3.00 -25.48 7.37
N ALA A 9 -4.02 -25.94 8.09
CA ALA A 9 -5.18 -25.12 8.45
C ALA A 9 -4.77 -23.89 9.28
N MET A 10 -3.98 -24.07 10.34
CA MET A 10 -3.50 -22.98 11.17
C MET A 10 -2.66 -21.96 10.39
N ALA A 11 -1.76 -22.43 9.53
CA ALA A 11 -0.96 -21.56 8.67
C ALA A 11 -1.81 -20.79 7.65
N SER A 12 -2.91 -21.38 7.17
CA SER A 12 -3.83 -20.72 6.25
C SER A 12 -4.61 -19.61 6.96
N ILE A 13 -5.07 -19.86 8.20
CA ILE A 13 -5.69 -18.83 9.04
C ILE A 13 -4.71 -17.69 9.30
N GLN A 14 -3.45 -18.01 9.59
CA GLN A 14 -2.42 -17.00 9.81
C GLN A 14 -2.22 -16.07 8.61
N TRP A 15 -2.19 -16.62 7.38
CA TRP A 15 -2.13 -15.84 6.15
C TRP A 15 -3.42 -15.07 5.88
N PHE A 16 -4.58 -15.67 6.14
CA PHE A 16 -5.88 -15.02 5.98
C PHE A 16 -6.00 -13.78 6.88
N MET A 17 -5.61 -13.90 8.15
CA MET A 17 -5.61 -12.79 9.09
C MET A 17 -4.62 -11.68 8.66
N PHE A 18 -3.50 -12.05 8.06
CA PHE A 18 -2.53 -11.09 7.53
C PHE A 18 -3.06 -10.33 6.30
N LEU A 19 -3.69 -11.04 5.35
CA LEU A 19 -4.42 -10.45 4.22
C LEU A 19 -5.50 -9.47 4.69
N LEU A 20 -6.30 -9.92 5.66
CA LEU A 20 -7.40 -9.15 6.25
C LEU A 20 -6.90 -7.86 6.91
N ALA A 21 -5.84 -7.94 7.72
CA ALA A 21 -5.23 -6.79 8.41
C ALA A 21 -4.78 -5.69 7.44
N GLY A 22 -4.23 -6.09 6.29
CA GLY A 22 -3.70 -5.16 5.29
C GLY A 22 -4.76 -4.56 4.34
N SER A 23 -6.00 -5.04 4.38
CA SER A 23 -6.99 -4.74 3.34
C SER A 23 -8.26 -4.06 3.84
N ILE A 24 -8.66 -4.22 5.11
CA ILE A 24 -9.94 -3.66 5.61
C ILE A 24 -9.94 -2.13 5.65
N ALA A 25 -8.84 -1.51 6.09
CA ALA A 25 -8.85 -0.08 6.43
C ALA A 25 -8.95 0.84 5.22
N PHE A 26 -8.33 0.49 4.09
CA PHE A 26 -8.19 1.41 2.95
C PHE A 26 -9.50 1.74 2.23
N PRO A 27 -10.42 0.78 1.96
CA PRO A 27 -11.74 1.09 1.41
C PRO A 27 -12.53 2.06 2.29
N ILE A 28 -12.41 1.95 3.61
CA ILE A 28 -13.08 2.83 4.58
C ILE A 28 -12.49 4.23 4.50
N ILE A 29 -11.16 4.35 4.61
CA ILE A 29 -10.44 5.63 4.55
C ILE A 29 -10.75 6.38 3.25
N ILE A 30 -10.71 5.68 2.12
CA ILE A 30 -10.96 6.29 0.81
C ILE A 30 -12.45 6.59 0.65
N GLY A 31 -13.34 5.68 1.06
CA GLY A 31 -14.77 5.91 1.01
C GLY A 31 -15.20 7.18 1.75
N HIS A 32 -14.66 7.42 2.94
CA HIS A 32 -14.92 8.64 3.70
C HIS A 32 -14.28 9.88 3.08
N ALA A 33 -13.08 9.76 2.48
CA ALA A 33 -12.46 10.87 1.74
C ALA A 33 -13.30 11.36 0.54
N TYR A 34 -14.12 10.48 -0.04
CA TYR A 34 -15.09 10.79 -1.11
C TYR A 34 -16.53 10.97 -0.61
N GLN A 35 -16.79 10.82 0.69
CA GLN A 35 -18.13 10.84 1.29
C GLN A 35 -19.10 9.86 0.62
N LEU A 36 -18.59 8.67 0.27
CA LEU A 36 -19.40 7.62 -0.34
C LEU A 36 -20.43 7.09 0.65
N PRO A 37 -21.63 6.69 0.17
CA PRO A 37 -22.62 6.08 1.03
C PRO A 37 -22.16 4.70 1.53
N ALA A 38 -22.68 4.27 2.68
CA ALA A 38 -22.18 3.08 3.38
C ALA A 38 -22.30 1.77 2.57
N ASP A 39 -23.31 1.67 1.71
CA ASP A 39 -23.47 0.58 0.75
C ASP A 39 -22.35 0.55 -0.30
N GLU A 40 -21.94 1.71 -0.80
CA GLU A 40 -20.82 1.81 -1.74
C GLU A 40 -19.47 1.51 -1.07
N ILE A 41 -19.24 1.97 0.18
CA ILE A 41 -18.05 1.59 0.95
C ILE A 41 -18.01 0.06 1.15
N SER A 42 -19.15 -0.54 1.43
CA SER A 42 -19.31 -1.99 1.56
C SER A 42 -18.98 -2.73 0.26
N GLY A 43 -19.55 -2.28 -0.87
CA GLY A 43 -19.25 -2.82 -2.20
C GLY A 43 -17.80 -2.60 -2.62
N PHE A 44 -17.18 -1.49 -2.22
CA PHE A 44 -15.77 -1.21 -2.47
C PHE A 44 -14.87 -2.16 -1.67
N MET A 45 -15.23 -2.45 -0.41
CA MET A 45 -14.55 -3.47 0.38
C MET A 45 -14.67 -4.86 -0.25
N GLN A 46 -15.86 -5.21 -0.76
CA GLN A 46 -16.09 -6.46 -1.50
C GLN A 46 -15.12 -6.60 -2.69
N ARG A 47 -15.10 -5.60 -3.57
CA ARG A 47 -14.24 -5.57 -4.76
C ARG A 47 -12.75 -5.61 -4.39
N THR A 48 -12.37 -4.92 -3.31
CA THR A 48 -11.01 -4.96 -2.75
C THR A 48 -10.60 -6.37 -2.35
N PHE A 49 -11.46 -7.10 -1.63
CA PHE A 49 -11.14 -8.45 -1.16
C PHE A 49 -10.97 -9.43 -2.30
N LEU A 50 -11.84 -9.34 -3.32
CA LEU A 50 -11.71 -10.14 -4.53
C LEU A 50 -10.36 -9.89 -5.20
N VAL A 51 -10.05 -8.63 -5.51
CA VAL A 51 -8.84 -8.28 -6.26
C VAL A 51 -7.59 -8.60 -5.46
N VAL A 52 -7.54 -8.32 -4.16
CA VAL A 52 -6.40 -8.68 -3.29
C VAL A 52 -6.19 -10.19 -3.22
N GLY A 53 -7.26 -10.98 -3.04
CA GLY A 53 -7.15 -12.43 -2.96
C GLY A 53 -6.68 -13.03 -4.29
N VAL A 54 -7.24 -12.55 -5.41
CA VAL A 54 -6.89 -12.99 -6.76
C VAL A 54 -5.47 -12.55 -7.15
N SER A 55 -5.09 -11.29 -6.90
CA SER A 55 -3.77 -10.76 -7.23
C SER A 55 -2.67 -11.51 -6.47
N THR A 56 -2.88 -11.73 -5.18
CA THR A 56 -1.96 -12.51 -4.35
C THR A 56 -1.81 -13.95 -4.85
N LEU A 57 -2.93 -14.60 -5.22
CA LEU A 57 -2.93 -15.96 -5.77
C LEU A 57 -2.14 -16.01 -7.09
N LEU A 58 -2.41 -15.09 -8.02
CA LEU A 58 -1.74 -15.01 -9.31
C LEU A 58 -0.25 -14.68 -9.16
N GLY A 59 0.12 -13.77 -8.26
CA GLY A 59 1.50 -13.40 -7.96
C GLY A 59 2.31 -14.59 -7.43
N GLY A 60 1.73 -15.34 -6.50
CA GLY A 60 2.34 -16.55 -5.94
C GLY A 60 2.37 -17.75 -6.90
N TRP A 61 1.47 -17.84 -7.87
CA TRP A 61 1.39 -18.98 -8.79
C TRP A 61 2.11 -18.75 -10.12
N LEU A 62 1.73 -17.68 -10.83
CA LEU A 62 2.21 -17.36 -12.18
C LEU A 62 3.28 -16.25 -12.18
N GLY A 63 3.23 -15.36 -11.20
CA GLY A 63 4.08 -14.18 -11.10
C GLY A 63 5.44 -14.46 -10.47
N HIS A 64 5.72 -13.78 -9.36
CA HIS A 64 7.00 -13.86 -8.67
C HIS A 64 7.23 -15.20 -7.94
N ARG A 65 6.19 -16.03 -7.70
CA ARG A 65 6.32 -17.36 -7.09
C ARG A 65 6.87 -17.41 -5.66
N LEU A 66 6.62 -16.39 -4.88
CA LEU A 66 7.03 -16.29 -3.46
C LEU A 66 5.79 -16.10 -2.58
N PRO A 67 5.83 -16.40 -1.27
CA PRO A 67 4.71 -16.17 -0.37
C PRO A 67 4.63 -14.69 0.04
N ILE A 68 4.31 -13.84 -0.93
CA ILE A 68 4.16 -12.38 -0.74
C ILE A 68 2.69 -12.06 -0.92
N VAL A 69 2.09 -11.43 0.09
CA VAL A 69 0.72 -10.92 0.01
C VAL A 69 0.72 -9.64 -0.81
N ASP A 70 -0.23 -9.51 -1.72
CA ASP A 70 -0.57 -8.24 -2.35
C ASP A 70 -1.58 -7.50 -1.47
N GLY A 71 -1.49 -6.19 -1.42
CA GLY A 71 -2.49 -5.37 -0.74
C GLY A 71 -2.61 -3.99 -1.37
N PRO A 72 -3.59 -3.16 -0.94
CA PRO A 72 -3.82 -1.85 -1.52
C PRO A 72 -2.55 -0.99 -1.47
N ALA A 73 -2.11 -0.47 -2.62
CA ALA A 73 -0.84 0.23 -2.69
C ALA A 73 -0.93 1.60 -2.01
N GLY A 74 -0.01 1.88 -1.07
CA GLY A 74 -0.01 3.14 -0.34
C GLY A 74 0.05 4.38 -1.25
N ILE A 75 0.78 4.30 -2.38
CA ILE A 75 0.80 5.40 -3.36
C ILE A 75 -0.60 5.66 -3.96
N TRP A 76 -1.35 4.60 -4.31
CA TRP A 76 -2.73 4.77 -4.78
C TRP A 76 -3.61 5.32 -3.68
N VAL A 77 -3.48 4.83 -2.44
CA VAL A 77 -4.23 5.38 -1.31
C VAL A 77 -3.99 6.90 -1.18
N GLY A 78 -2.74 7.34 -1.29
CA GLY A 78 -2.40 8.77 -1.24
C GLY A 78 -3.04 9.56 -2.38
N VAL A 79 -3.01 9.03 -3.60
CA VAL A 79 -3.63 9.67 -4.78
C VAL A 79 -5.16 9.72 -4.64
N PHE A 80 -5.80 8.62 -4.21
CA PHE A 80 -7.24 8.56 -3.98
C PHE A 80 -7.68 9.60 -2.95
N VAL A 81 -7.02 9.61 -1.79
CA VAL A 81 -7.36 10.54 -0.70
C VAL A 81 -7.12 11.99 -1.10
N LEU A 82 -6.01 12.29 -1.79
CA LEU A 82 -5.73 13.63 -2.30
C LEU A 82 -6.83 14.07 -3.27
N MET A 83 -7.17 13.25 -4.26
CA MET A 83 -8.20 13.57 -5.24
C MET A 83 -9.60 13.69 -4.61
N GLY A 84 -9.93 12.85 -3.62
CA GLY A 84 -11.20 12.94 -2.89
C GLY A 84 -11.33 14.26 -2.13
N GLN A 85 -10.26 14.68 -1.44
CA GLN A 85 -10.23 15.97 -0.76
C GLN A 85 -10.36 17.14 -1.74
N MET A 86 -9.70 17.08 -2.89
CA MET A 86 -9.83 18.12 -3.92
C MET A 86 -11.24 18.15 -4.54
N ALA A 87 -11.82 16.99 -4.82
CA ALA A 87 -13.16 16.88 -5.36
C ALA A 87 -14.16 17.53 -4.40
N PHE A 88 -14.03 17.25 -3.10
CA PHE A 88 -14.85 17.87 -2.07
C PHE A 88 -14.69 19.40 -2.01
N LEU A 89 -13.45 19.90 -1.97
CA LEU A 89 -13.17 21.33 -1.90
C LEU A 89 -13.66 22.10 -3.12
N ASN A 90 -13.58 21.48 -4.30
CA ASN A 90 -13.98 22.08 -5.57
C ASN A 90 -15.45 21.76 -5.95
N GLN A 91 -16.21 21.10 -5.06
CA GLN A 91 -17.61 20.66 -5.30
C GLN A 91 -17.78 19.87 -6.61
N GLN A 92 -16.78 19.05 -6.95
CA GLN A 92 -16.82 18.18 -8.11
C GLN A 92 -17.53 16.86 -7.78
N ASP A 93 -18.10 16.22 -8.79
CA ASP A 93 -18.70 14.89 -8.65
C ASP A 93 -17.62 13.88 -8.19
N PRO A 94 -17.79 13.22 -7.02
CA PRO A 94 -16.92 12.15 -6.56
C PRO A 94 -16.70 11.07 -7.62
N MET A 95 -17.76 10.72 -8.35
CA MET A 95 -17.75 9.59 -9.28
C MET A 95 -16.94 9.88 -10.54
N GLU A 96 -16.94 11.13 -11.02
CA GLU A 96 -16.12 11.54 -12.15
C GLU A 96 -14.62 11.40 -11.84
N ASN A 97 -14.20 11.78 -10.63
CA ASN A 97 -12.82 11.63 -10.17
C ASN A 97 -12.42 10.17 -9.98
N LEU A 98 -13.31 9.34 -9.41
CA LEU A 98 -13.09 7.91 -9.27
C LEU A 98 -12.89 7.22 -10.63
N ARG A 99 -13.63 7.62 -11.67
CA ARG A 99 -13.46 7.12 -13.05
C ARG A 99 -12.13 7.54 -13.69
N LEU A 100 -11.60 8.72 -13.35
CA LEU A 100 -10.25 9.14 -13.76
C LEU A 100 -9.17 8.29 -13.07
N LEU A 101 -9.39 7.93 -11.80
CA LEU A 101 -8.50 7.02 -11.08
C LEU A 101 -8.52 5.61 -11.64
N GLU A 102 -9.69 5.09 -12.03
CA GLU A 102 -9.80 3.82 -12.77
C GLU A 102 -9.01 3.86 -14.06
N GLY A 103 -9.15 4.94 -14.83
CA GLY A 103 -8.39 5.15 -16.06
C GLY A 103 -6.89 5.17 -15.80
N SER A 104 -6.48 5.80 -14.70
CA SER A 104 -5.09 5.89 -14.29
C SER A 104 -4.53 4.52 -13.90
N MET A 105 -5.29 3.73 -13.14
CA MET A 105 -4.92 2.36 -12.79
C MET A 105 -4.87 1.45 -14.01
N LEU A 106 -5.80 1.59 -14.96
CA LEU A 106 -5.81 0.82 -16.21
C LEU A 106 -4.52 1.07 -17.01
N LEU A 107 -4.15 2.33 -17.20
CA LEU A 107 -2.92 2.72 -17.90
C LEU A 107 -1.67 2.29 -17.14
N ALA A 108 -1.61 2.55 -15.84
CA ALA A 108 -0.46 2.15 -15.00
C ALA A 108 -0.26 0.63 -15.00
N GLY A 109 -1.35 -0.13 -14.91
CA GLY A 109 -1.34 -1.59 -14.98
C GLY A 109 -0.89 -2.09 -16.35
N THR A 110 -1.33 -1.44 -17.43
CA THR A 110 -0.88 -1.75 -18.79
C THR A 110 0.62 -1.48 -18.94
N ILE A 111 1.11 -0.33 -18.48
CA ILE A 111 2.55 0.00 -18.51
C ILE A 111 3.35 -1.05 -17.74
N LEU A 112 2.93 -1.37 -16.51
CA LEU A 112 3.61 -2.34 -15.66
C LEU A 112 3.60 -3.75 -16.27
N ALA A 113 2.49 -4.16 -16.88
CA ALA A 113 2.38 -5.43 -17.59
C ALA A 113 3.36 -5.50 -18.77
N VAL A 114 3.44 -4.43 -19.57
CA VAL A 114 4.38 -4.33 -20.70
C VAL A 114 5.83 -4.36 -20.21
N LEU A 115 6.18 -3.61 -19.15
CA LEU A 115 7.52 -3.62 -18.56
C LEU A 115 7.92 -5.01 -18.05
N GLY A 116 6.98 -5.73 -17.44
CA GLY A 116 7.14 -7.11 -17.00
C GLY A 116 7.36 -8.07 -18.17
N ALA A 117 6.49 -8.03 -19.18
CA ALA A 117 6.58 -8.89 -20.36
C ALA A 117 7.84 -8.64 -21.20
N ALA A 118 8.30 -7.39 -21.29
CA ALA A 118 9.49 -6.99 -22.05
C ALA A 118 10.82 -7.29 -21.32
N GLY A 119 10.77 -7.80 -20.08
CA GLY A 119 11.98 -8.04 -19.27
C GLY A 119 12.70 -6.77 -18.83
N TRP A 120 11.99 -5.64 -18.74
CA TRP A 120 12.59 -4.34 -18.40
C TRP A 120 12.57 -4.04 -16.90
N MET A 121 11.89 -4.87 -16.10
CA MET A 121 11.87 -4.76 -14.64
C MET A 121 13.29 -4.67 -14.06
N GLU A 122 14.23 -5.49 -14.56
CA GLU A 122 15.61 -5.46 -14.07
C GLU A 122 16.39 -4.23 -14.52
N LYS A 123 16.07 -3.66 -15.68
CA LYS A 123 16.69 -2.40 -16.13
C LYS A 123 16.24 -1.24 -15.25
N MET A 124 14.96 -1.23 -14.86
CA MET A 124 14.39 -0.22 -13.96
C MET A 124 14.96 -0.28 -12.54
N LEU A 125 15.55 -1.40 -12.10
CA LEU A 125 16.28 -1.49 -10.82
C LEU A 125 17.34 -0.40 -10.68
N LYS A 126 18.00 -0.03 -11.78
CA LYS A 126 19.09 0.96 -11.77
C LYS A 126 18.59 2.37 -11.42
N LEU A 127 17.31 2.65 -11.68
CA LEU A 127 16.69 3.93 -11.33
C LEU A 127 16.37 4.02 -9.84
N PHE A 128 15.98 2.89 -9.24
CA PHE A 128 15.50 2.81 -7.87
C PHE A 128 16.60 2.36 -6.91
N THR A 129 17.63 3.21 -6.78
CA THR A 129 18.72 3.02 -5.81
C THR A 129 18.18 2.97 -4.37
N PRO A 130 18.94 2.45 -3.39
CA PRO A 130 18.51 2.42 -2.00
C PRO A 130 18.12 3.80 -1.45
N LEU A 131 18.77 4.87 -1.93
CA LEU A 131 18.43 6.26 -1.62
C LEU A 131 17.04 6.63 -2.16
N VAL A 132 16.76 6.40 -3.44
CA VAL A 132 15.48 6.75 -4.07
C VAL A 132 14.33 5.99 -3.41
N ASN A 133 14.52 4.69 -3.13
CA ASN A 133 13.54 3.89 -2.40
C ASN A 133 13.29 4.42 -0.99
N GLY A 134 14.34 4.86 -0.30
CA GLY A 134 14.23 5.45 1.03
C GLY A 134 13.45 6.77 1.02
N VAL A 135 13.77 7.68 0.09
CA VAL A 135 13.03 8.93 -0.14
C VAL A 135 11.56 8.64 -0.41
N TYR A 136 11.26 7.71 -1.31
CA TYR A 136 9.89 7.29 -1.64
C TYR A 136 9.11 6.89 -0.39
N LEU A 137 9.65 5.95 0.41
CA LEU A 137 8.94 5.43 1.59
C LEU A 137 8.70 6.51 2.65
N ILE A 138 9.66 7.42 2.84
CA ILE A 138 9.55 8.52 3.81
C ILE A 138 8.50 9.54 3.35
N ILE A 139 8.60 10.03 2.12
CA ILE A 139 7.68 11.07 1.60
C ILE A 139 6.26 10.52 1.46
N LEU A 140 6.09 9.28 1.00
CA LEU A 140 4.79 8.64 0.94
C LEU A 140 4.13 8.59 2.33
N THR A 141 4.90 8.27 3.37
CA THR A 141 4.39 8.29 4.74
C THR A 141 3.95 9.69 5.17
N PHE A 142 4.76 10.71 4.88
CA PHE A 142 4.44 12.09 5.24
C PHE A 142 3.20 12.61 4.50
N GLN A 143 3.00 12.21 3.24
CA GLN A 143 1.80 12.55 2.49
C GLN A 143 0.54 11.98 3.13
N LEU A 144 0.60 10.72 3.56
CA LEU A 144 -0.54 10.01 4.12
C LEU A 144 -0.82 10.39 5.58
N SER A 145 0.21 10.77 6.35
CA SER A 145 0.05 11.09 7.78
C SER A 145 -0.96 12.20 8.01
N GLY A 146 -0.96 13.25 7.18
CA GLY A 146 -1.91 14.35 7.29
C GLY A 146 -3.36 13.90 7.10
N ALA A 147 -3.62 13.02 6.13
CA ALA A 147 -4.96 12.46 5.93
C ALA A 147 -5.38 11.52 7.06
N MET A 148 -4.48 10.62 7.49
CA MET A 148 -4.79 9.71 8.59
C MET A 148 -5.06 10.47 9.89
N LEU A 149 -4.29 11.52 10.19
CA LEU A 149 -4.52 12.36 11.37
C LEU A 149 -5.87 13.08 11.31
N LYS A 150 -6.27 13.61 10.14
CA LYS A 150 -7.60 14.20 9.95
C LYS A 150 -8.71 13.18 10.18
N GLY A 151 -8.59 11.97 9.62
CA GLY A 151 -9.56 10.90 9.83
C GLY A 151 -9.60 10.38 11.27
N MET A 152 -8.46 10.34 11.97
CA MET A 152 -8.39 9.97 13.40
C MET A 152 -9.19 10.90 14.30
N ILE A 153 -9.28 12.18 13.95
CA ILE A 153 -10.03 13.18 14.72
C ILE A 153 -11.44 13.42 14.17
N GLY A 154 -11.85 12.68 13.13
CA GLY A 154 -13.15 12.82 12.48
C GLY A 154 -13.34 14.15 11.74
N PHE A 155 -12.25 14.77 11.29
CA PHE A 155 -12.31 16.08 10.62
C PHE A 155 -12.58 15.92 9.13
N SER A 156 -13.82 16.18 8.71
CA SER A 156 -14.29 16.07 7.31
C SER A 156 -14.41 17.42 6.57
N GLY A 157 -13.89 18.52 7.13
CA GLY A 157 -13.91 19.84 6.50
C GLY A 157 -15.22 20.62 6.64
N THR A 158 -16.26 20.04 7.25
CA THR A 158 -17.45 20.74 7.73
C THR A 158 -17.31 21.15 9.19
N SER A 159 -18.21 21.99 9.69
CA SER A 159 -18.32 22.44 11.09
C SER A 159 -18.66 21.31 12.09
N THR A 160 -18.22 20.08 11.83
CA THR A 160 -18.36 18.95 12.73
C THR A 160 -17.39 19.19 13.91
N PRO A 161 -17.90 19.29 15.15
CA PRO A 161 -17.04 19.45 16.31
C PRO A 161 -16.10 18.25 16.41
N ILE A 162 -14.83 18.50 16.76
CA ILE A 162 -13.93 17.42 17.12
C ILE A 162 -14.44 16.80 18.42
N GLU A 163 -14.90 15.57 18.36
CA GLU A 163 -15.40 14.84 19.52
C GLU A 163 -14.23 14.28 20.33
N PRO A 164 -14.03 14.72 21.60
CA PRO A 164 -12.89 14.27 22.39
C PRO A 164 -12.85 12.75 22.60
N GLY A 165 -14.01 12.08 22.65
CA GLY A 165 -14.13 10.63 22.75
C GLY A 165 -13.49 9.92 21.55
N ASN A 166 -13.81 10.34 20.33
CA ASN A 166 -13.26 9.76 19.10
C ASN A 166 -11.74 9.93 19.02
N VAL A 167 -11.25 11.11 19.38
CA VAL A 167 -9.81 11.39 19.44
C VAL A 167 -9.12 10.51 20.48
N ALA A 168 -9.70 10.36 21.67
CA ALA A 168 -9.12 9.54 22.73
C ALA A 168 -9.05 8.05 22.32
N VAL A 169 -10.12 7.53 21.70
CA VAL A 169 -10.15 6.15 21.21
C VAL A 169 -9.15 5.95 20.07
N SER A 170 -9.15 6.81 19.05
CA SER A 170 -8.23 6.68 17.91
C SER A 170 -6.77 6.81 18.34
N PHE A 171 -6.44 7.75 19.24
CA PHE A 171 -5.09 7.86 19.78
C PHE A 171 -4.68 6.64 20.62
N SER A 172 -5.60 6.09 21.41
CA SER A 172 -5.36 4.85 22.17
C SER A 172 -5.10 3.66 21.25
N VAL A 173 -5.82 3.55 20.13
CA VAL A 173 -5.59 2.53 19.10
C VAL A 173 -4.22 2.68 18.47
N PHE A 174 -3.86 3.91 18.08
CA PHE A 174 -2.55 4.20 17.51
C PHE A 174 -1.42 3.77 18.46
N LEU A 175 -1.50 4.14 19.74
CA LEU A 175 -0.53 3.74 20.76
C LEU A 175 -0.51 2.23 20.98
N LEU A 176 -1.67 1.57 21.01
CA LEU A 176 -1.77 0.13 21.17
C LEU A 176 -1.08 -0.60 20.01
N VAL A 177 -1.34 -0.20 18.76
CA VAL A 177 -0.70 -0.81 17.59
C VAL A 177 0.82 -0.62 17.66
N LEU A 178 1.30 0.58 17.99
CA LEU A 178 2.74 0.82 18.17
C LEU A 178 3.34 -0.03 19.28
N ALA A 179 2.72 -0.09 20.45
CA ALA A 179 3.19 -0.88 21.58
C ALA A 179 3.30 -2.37 21.21
N LEU A 180 2.30 -2.90 20.50
CA LEU A 180 2.30 -4.29 20.01
C LEU A 180 3.36 -4.53 18.93
N SER A 181 3.61 -3.56 18.04
CA SER A 181 4.63 -3.69 17.00
C SER A 181 6.07 -3.57 17.55
N ILE A 182 6.28 -2.74 18.57
CA ILE A 182 7.62 -2.48 19.14
C ILE A 182 7.95 -3.51 20.22
N TRP A 183 7.10 -3.60 21.25
CA TRP A 183 7.34 -4.41 22.45
C TRP A 183 6.61 -5.75 22.46
N GLY A 184 5.67 -5.97 21.54
CA GLY A 184 4.97 -7.25 21.44
C GLY A 184 5.91 -8.41 21.12
N LYS A 185 5.50 -9.61 21.50
CA LYS A 185 6.18 -10.85 21.10
C LYS A 185 6.16 -10.98 19.57
N SER A 186 7.09 -11.75 19.01
CA SER A 186 7.23 -11.96 17.55
C SER A 186 5.86 -12.15 16.86
N TRP A 187 5.03 -13.09 17.33
CA TRP A 187 3.71 -13.35 16.76
C TRP A 187 2.72 -12.17 16.90
N MET A 188 2.81 -11.37 17.97
CA MET A 188 1.95 -10.20 18.19
C MET A 188 2.29 -9.10 17.18
N LYS A 189 3.57 -8.93 16.84
CA LYS A 189 4.01 -7.93 15.85
C LYS A 189 3.37 -8.14 14.48
N SER A 190 3.21 -9.41 14.07
CA SER A 190 2.57 -9.79 12.82
C SER A 190 1.07 -9.46 12.74
N TYR A 191 0.40 -9.33 13.88
CA TYR A 191 -1.04 -9.07 13.95
C TYR A 191 -1.40 -7.76 14.66
N ALA A 192 -0.41 -6.95 15.02
CA ALA A 192 -0.56 -5.74 15.83
C ALA A 192 -1.66 -4.80 15.29
N VAL A 193 -1.66 -4.58 13.98
CA VAL A 193 -2.65 -3.74 13.28
C VAL A 193 -4.06 -4.31 13.43
N LEU A 194 -4.26 -5.60 13.15
CA LEU A 194 -5.57 -6.24 13.26
C LEU A 194 -6.08 -6.28 14.71
N THR A 195 -5.21 -6.62 15.66
CA THR A 195 -5.59 -6.63 17.09
C THR A 195 -5.92 -5.23 17.60
N GLY A 196 -5.18 -4.21 17.14
CA GLY A 196 -5.47 -2.83 17.48
C GLY A 196 -6.79 -2.34 16.89
N MET A 197 -7.08 -2.69 15.63
CA MET A 197 -8.37 -2.38 15.01
C MET A 197 -9.53 -3.06 15.74
N ILE A 198 -9.42 -4.36 16.08
CA ILE A 198 -10.48 -5.07 16.80
C ILE A 198 -10.72 -4.47 18.18
N ALA A 199 -9.65 -4.26 18.97
CA ALA A 199 -9.78 -3.67 20.30
C ALA A 199 -10.35 -2.24 20.23
N GLY A 200 -9.84 -1.44 19.29
CA GLY A 200 -10.31 -0.08 19.03
C GLY A 200 -11.77 -0.01 18.63
N TRP A 201 -12.18 -0.91 17.75
CA TRP A 201 -13.55 -0.99 17.26
C TRP A 201 -14.52 -1.34 18.39
N VAL A 202 -14.18 -2.32 19.23
CA VAL A 202 -14.99 -2.65 20.42
C VAL A 202 -15.12 -1.45 21.35
N VAL A 203 -14.01 -0.77 21.68
CA VAL A 203 -14.05 0.42 22.55
C VAL A 203 -14.87 1.54 21.91
N PHE A 204 -14.71 1.78 20.60
CA PHE A 204 -15.45 2.81 19.88
C PHE A 204 -16.96 2.57 19.95
N VAL A 205 -17.40 1.33 19.72
CA VAL A 205 -18.82 0.94 19.80
C VAL A 205 -19.38 1.14 21.22
N LEU A 206 -18.58 0.89 22.25
CA LEU A 206 -18.99 1.10 23.64
C LEU A 206 -19.13 2.59 24.01
N VAL A 207 -18.32 3.46 23.41
CA VAL A 207 -18.32 4.91 23.71
C VAL A 207 -19.36 5.66 22.87
N ASN A 208 -19.45 5.35 21.58
CA ASN A 208 -20.24 6.13 20.61
C ASN A 208 -21.48 5.41 20.08
N GLY A 209 -21.64 4.12 20.40
CA GLY A 209 -22.61 3.25 19.75
C GLY A 209 -22.07 2.63 18.47
N GLY A 210 -22.71 1.55 18.02
CA GLY A 210 -22.38 0.89 16.76
C GLY A 210 -23.09 1.52 15.57
N GLU A 211 -22.47 1.46 14.40
CA GLU A 211 -23.13 1.82 13.16
C GLU A 211 -24.09 0.73 12.68
N SER A 212 -25.16 1.14 12.00
CA SER A 212 -26.08 0.19 11.38
C SER A 212 -25.41 -0.47 10.19
N MET A 213 -25.34 -1.81 10.21
CA MET A 213 -24.86 -2.60 9.09
C MET A 213 -25.73 -2.37 7.84
N PRO A 214 -25.13 -2.15 6.65
CA PRO A 214 -25.87 -2.12 5.39
C PRO A 214 -26.71 -3.40 5.21
N ARG A 215 -27.92 -3.26 4.65
CA ARG A 215 -28.82 -4.41 4.46
C ARG A 215 -28.21 -5.43 3.48
N ALA A 216 -27.79 -6.56 4.01
CA ALA A 216 -27.40 -7.75 3.25
C ALA A 216 -28.60 -8.71 3.13
N THR A 217 -29.36 -8.64 2.03
CA THR A 217 -30.52 -9.53 1.79
C THR A 217 -30.16 -10.81 1.05
N ALA A 218 -29.10 -10.78 0.24
CA ALA A 218 -28.61 -11.93 -0.51
C ALA A 218 -27.56 -12.71 0.29
N LEU A 219 -27.59 -14.05 0.18
CA LEU A 219 -26.55 -14.92 0.75
C LEU A 219 -25.25 -14.86 -0.04
N VAL A 220 -25.34 -14.64 -1.35
CA VAL A 220 -24.22 -14.53 -2.28
C VAL A 220 -24.43 -13.33 -3.18
N SER A 221 -23.40 -12.50 -3.38
CA SER A 221 -23.39 -11.39 -4.32
C SER A 221 -22.13 -11.44 -5.18
N LEU A 222 -22.28 -11.15 -6.48
CA LEU A 222 -21.14 -11.02 -7.40
C LEU A 222 -20.62 -9.58 -7.35
N PRO A 223 -19.29 -9.37 -7.32
CA PRO A 223 -18.72 -8.04 -7.38
C PRO A 223 -19.00 -7.36 -8.74
N ASP A 224 -19.45 -6.11 -8.71
CA ASP A 224 -19.75 -5.35 -9.92
C ASP A 224 -18.48 -5.00 -10.70
N LEU A 225 -18.60 -5.02 -12.03
CA LEU A 225 -17.59 -4.52 -12.96
C LEU A 225 -17.89 -3.06 -13.26
N PHE A 226 -16.87 -2.21 -13.25
CA PHE A 226 -17.01 -0.78 -13.55
C PHE A 226 -18.11 -0.13 -12.71
N ALA A 227 -18.13 -0.41 -11.41
CA ALA A 227 -19.16 0.07 -10.49
C ALA A 227 -19.19 1.61 -10.39
N TRP A 228 -18.05 2.28 -10.60
CA TRP A 228 -17.98 3.74 -10.71
C TRP A 228 -18.31 4.27 -12.12
N GLY A 229 -18.54 3.37 -13.08
CA GLY A 229 -18.73 3.65 -14.50
C GLY A 229 -17.50 3.30 -15.34
N LEU A 230 -17.57 3.57 -16.65
CA LEU A 230 -16.43 3.28 -17.54
C LEU A 230 -15.24 4.22 -17.24
N PRO A 231 -14.00 3.70 -17.25
CA PRO A 231 -12.80 4.48 -16.99
C PRO A 231 -12.69 5.68 -17.92
N ARG A 232 -12.28 6.84 -17.38
CA ARG A 232 -12.02 8.06 -18.15
C ARG A 232 -10.53 8.32 -18.22
N LEU A 233 -10.07 8.78 -19.38
CA LEU A 233 -8.67 9.10 -19.63
C LEU A 233 -8.56 10.57 -20.02
N ASP A 234 -7.67 11.29 -19.35
CA ASP A 234 -7.20 12.61 -19.74
C ASP A 234 -5.66 12.65 -19.78
N ALA A 235 -5.09 13.80 -20.17
CA ALA A 235 -3.64 13.95 -20.20
C ALA A 235 -3.00 13.77 -18.82
N GLY A 236 -3.68 14.20 -17.76
CA GLY A 236 -3.22 14.08 -16.38
C GLY A 236 -3.13 12.65 -15.88
N THR A 237 -4.16 11.87 -16.20
CA THR A 237 -4.29 10.43 -16.00
C THR A 237 -3.10 9.72 -16.61
N PHE A 238 -2.72 10.04 -17.86
CA PHE A 238 -1.56 9.42 -18.50
C PHE A 238 -0.26 9.67 -17.72
N ILE A 239 0.02 10.92 -17.36
CA ILE A 239 1.26 11.29 -16.67
C ILE A 239 1.34 10.69 -15.27
N SER A 240 0.25 10.81 -14.50
CA SER A 240 0.15 10.21 -13.17
C SER A 240 0.31 8.69 -13.24
N SER A 241 -0.27 8.03 -14.25
CA SER A 241 -0.11 6.59 -14.48
C SER A 241 1.34 6.19 -14.73
N VAL A 242 2.05 6.93 -15.58
CA VAL A 242 3.47 6.67 -15.85
C VAL A 242 4.27 6.79 -14.56
N MET A 243 4.06 7.86 -13.79
CA MET A 243 4.78 8.07 -12.54
C MET A 243 4.49 7.02 -11.48
N VAL A 244 3.21 6.71 -11.25
CA VAL A 244 2.81 5.68 -10.29
C VAL A 244 3.34 4.31 -10.72
N SER A 245 3.32 3.99 -12.03
CA SER A 245 3.88 2.74 -12.53
C SER A 245 5.36 2.57 -12.20
N LEU A 246 6.16 3.64 -12.29
CA LEU A 246 7.58 3.61 -11.90
C LEU A 246 7.73 3.26 -10.41
N VAL A 247 6.91 3.86 -9.55
CA VAL A 247 6.91 3.57 -8.11
C VAL A 247 6.46 2.13 -7.81
N LEU A 248 5.48 1.62 -8.54
CA LEU A 248 5.02 0.23 -8.40
C LEU A 248 6.12 -0.76 -8.81
N VAL A 249 6.94 -0.44 -9.81
CA VAL A 249 8.13 -1.25 -10.17
C VAL A 249 9.05 -1.40 -8.98
N SER A 250 9.40 -0.31 -8.29
CA SER A 250 10.19 -0.36 -7.06
C SER A 250 9.56 -1.25 -5.99
N SER A 251 8.24 -1.15 -5.81
CA SER A 251 7.53 -1.93 -4.79
C SER A 251 7.58 -3.44 -5.06
N VAL A 252 7.46 -3.87 -6.33
CA VAL A 252 7.66 -5.27 -6.74
C VAL A 252 9.08 -5.73 -6.44
N ILE A 253 10.07 -4.92 -6.81
CA ILE A 253 11.49 -5.20 -6.60
C ILE A 253 11.82 -5.37 -5.11
N VAL A 254 11.43 -4.39 -4.29
CA VAL A 254 11.73 -4.37 -2.85
C VAL A 254 11.07 -5.55 -2.17
N SER A 255 9.83 -5.89 -2.55
CA SER A 255 9.11 -7.02 -1.97
C SER A 255 9.76 -8.36 -2.32
N VAL A 256 10.09 -8.58 -3.60
CA VAL A 256 10.72 -9.81 -4.06
C VAL A 256 12.12 -9.97 -3.47
N SER A 257 12.94 -8.92 -3.47
CA SER A 257 14.28 -8.96 -2.91
C SER A 257 14.30 -9.16 -1.39
N SER A 258 13.42 -8.48 -0.64
CA SER A 258 13.29 -8.67 0.81
C SER A 258 12.83 -10.08 1.15
N MET A 259 11.90 -10.63 0.37
CA MET A 259 11.45 -12.01 0.57
C MET A 259 12.55 -13.02 0.25
N ARG A 260 13.29 -12.86 -0.86
CA ARG A 260 14.46 -13.69 -1.19
C ARG A 260 15.45 -13.73 -0.05
N GLN A 261 15.80 -12.56 0.50
CA GLN A 261 16.73 -12.45 1.63
C GLN A 261 16.26 -13.29 2.82
N VAL A 262 14.99 -13.14 3.24
CA VAL A 262 14.42 -13.91 4.36
C VAL A 262 14.41 -15.41 4.08
N LEU A 263 14.14 -15.83 2.84
CA LEU A 263 14.19 -17.25 2.48
C LEU A 263 15.62 -17.79 2.50
N SER A 264 16.60 -17.06 1.98
CA SER A 264 18.02 -17.46 2.01
C SER A 264 18.58 -17.52 3.43
N GLU A 265 18.25 -16.55 4.29
CA GLU A 265 18.60 -16.59 5.73
C GLU A 265 18.04 -17.85 6.40
N ARG A 266 16.81 -18.25 6.05
CA ARG A 266 16.18 -19.47 6.56
C ARG A 266 16.83 -20.74 6.01
N GLU A 267 17.19 -20.77 4.73
CA GLU A 267 17.94 -21.88 4.13
C GLU A 267 19.26 -22.11 4.86
N GLN A 268 20.01 -21.02 5.16
CA GLN A 268 21.26 -21.08 5.92
C GLN A 268 21.06 -21.58 7.35
N MET A 269 19.99 -21.15 8.04
CA MET A 269 19.70 -21.59 9.41
C MET A 269 19.20 -23.04 9.50
N THR A 270 18.47 -23.52 8.49
CA THR A 270 17.78 -24.83 8.55
C THR A 270 18.48 -25.93 7.74
N GLY A 271 19.41 -25.57 6.86
CA GLY A 271 20.07 -26.49 5.92
C GLY A 271 19.14 -27.07 4.85
N GLN A 272 17.89 -26.61 4.77
CA GLN A 272 16.90 -27.10 3.81
C GLN A 272 16.70 -26.06 2.70
N PRO A 273 16.87 -26.44 1.41
CA PRO A 273 16.61 -25.52 0.31
C PRO A 273 15.10 -25.22 0.23
N VAL A 274 14.77 -23.94 0.22
CA VAL A 274 13.42 -23.42 -0.03
C VAL A 274 13.18 -23.27 -1.55
N GLY A 275 14.26 -23.23 -2.35
CA GLY A 275 14.26 -23.55 -3.78
C GLY A 275 13.45 -22.57 -4.64
N ARG A 276 13.39 -21.30 -4.23
CA ARG A 276 12.62 -20.25 -4.92
C ARG A 276 13.41 -18.96 -4.99
N GLU A 277 14.02 -18.73 -6.14
CA GLU A 277 14.62 -17.43 -6.44
C GLU A 277 13.54 -16.40 -6.75
N GLY A 278 12.35 -16.80 -7.19
CA GLY A 278 11.30 -15.87 -7.61
C GLY A 278 11.64 -15.10 -8.90
N ARG A 279 10.63 -14.52 -9.55
CA ARG A 279 10.75 -14.02 -10.93
C ARG A 279 10.30 -12.57 -11.02
N LEU A 280 11.22 -11.63 -11.13
CA LEU A 280 10.92 -10.19 -11.16
C LEU A 280 10.07 -9.80 -12.37
N GLU A 281 10.41 -10.29 -13.56
CA GLU A 281 9.68 -10.00 -14.81
C GLU A 281 8.23 -10.48 -14.76
N LYS A 282 8.02 -11.75 -14.35
CA LYS A 282 6.67 -12.30 -14.16
C LYS A 282 5.93 -11.63 -13.00
N GLY A 283 6.65 -11.24 -11.96
CA GLY A 283 6.11 -10.45 -10.86
C GLY A 283 5.56 -9.12 -11.35
N GLY A 284 6.34 -8.36 -12.13
CA GLY A 284 5.90 -7.12 -12.75
C GLY A 284 4.70 -7.33 -13.69
N LEU A 285 4.75 -8.35 -14.56
CA LEU A 285 3.65 -8.67 -15.46
C LEU A 285 2.35 -8.89 -14.70
N ILE A 286 2.38 -9.76 -13.68
CA ILE A 286 1.19 -10.08 -12.89
C ILE A 286 0.76 -8.89 -12.03
N SER A 287 1.67 -8.10 -11.46
CA SER A 287 1.28 -6.86 -10.76
C SER A 287 0.60 -5.86 -11.70
N GLY A 288 1.01 -5.80 -12.97
CA GLY A 288 0.32 -5.02 -13.99
C GLY A 288 -1.10 -5.53 -14.25
N VAL A 289 -1.26 -6.85 -14.44
CA VAL A 289 -2.58 -7.49 -14.57
C VAL A 289 -3.45 -7.24 -13.35
N SER A 290 -2.91 -7.36 -12.13
CA SER A 290 -3.63 -7.08 -10.89
C SER A 290 -4.09 -5.62 -10.79
N THR A 291 -3.28 -4.68 -11.26
CA THR A 291 -3.64 -3.26 -11.33
C THR A 291 -4.76 -3.01 -12.34
N ILE A 292 -4.75 -3.70 -13.49
CA ILE A 292 -5.85 -3.67 -14.48
C ILE A 292 -7.12 -4.26 -13.87
N LEU A 293 -7.03 -5.40 -13.17
CA LEU A 293 -8.17 -6.00 -12.48
C LEU A 293 -8.74 -5.04 -11.43
N ALA A 294 -7.90 -4.32 -10.70
CA ALA A 294 -8.36 -3.31 -9.76
C ALA A 294 -9.15 -2.18 -10.44
N SER A 295 -8.70 -1.71 -11.61
CA SER A 295 -9.47 -0.74 -12.41
C SER A 295 -10.82 -1.31 -12.87
N VAL A 296 -10.84 -2.54 -13.38
CA VAL A 296 -12.06 -3.19 -13.89
C VAL A 296 -13.08 -3.45 -12.79
N PHE A 297 -12.63 -3.87 -11.61
CA PHE A 297 -13.48 -4.03 -10.43
C PHE A 297 -13.58 -2.75 -9.62
N SER A 298 -13.25 -1.58 -10.17
CA SER A 298 -13.46 -0.28 -9.51
C SER A 298 -12.95 -0.27 -8.05
N THR A 299 -11.68 -0.64 -7.86
CA THR A 299 -11.07 -0.77 -6.53
C THR A 299 -9.63 -0.27 -6.53
N ILE A 300 -9.01 -0.17 -5.35
CA ILE A 300 -7.62 0.28 -5.21
C ILE A 300 -6.69 -0.77 -5.79
N ALA A 301 -5.80 -0.32 -6.66
CA ALA A 301 -4.75 -1.16 -7.21
C ALA A 301 -3.81 -1.71 -6.14
N THR A 302 -3.46 -2.98 -6.33
CA THR A 302 -2.67 -3.73 -5.35
C THR A 302 -1.19 -3.75 -5.70
N VAL A 303 -0.37 -3.94 -4.69
CA VAL A 303 1.08 -4.09 -4.83
C VAL A 303 1.56 -5.19 -3.89
N PRO A 304 2.61 -5.94 -4.27
CA PRO A 304 3.26 -6.86 -3.34
C PRO A 304 3.71 -6.12 -2.09
N PHE A 305 3.37 -6.63 -0.91
CA PHE A 305 3.70 -6.02 0.36
C PHE A 305 5.06 -6.50 0.86
N SER A 306 6.03 -5.58 0.92
CA SER A 306 7.36 -5.82 1.49
C SER A 306 7.31 -6.32 2.93
N VAL A 307 6.28 -5.94 3.69
CA VAL A 307 6.06 -6.39 5.08
C VAL A 307 5.77 -7.90 5.20
N SER A 308 5.38 -8.57 4.11
CA SER A 308 5.24 -10.03 4.05
C SER A 308 6.54 -10.73 4.43
N SER A 309 7.70 -10.16 4.08
CA SER A 309 9.01 -10.71 4.45
C SER A 309 9.20 -10.73 5.98
N GLY A 310 8.76 -9.66 6.68
CA GLY A 310 8.76 -9.59 8.14
C GLY A 310 7.83 -10.62 8.77
N PHE A 311 6.64 -10.83 8.18
CA PHE A 311 5.70 -11.88 8.59
C PHE A 311 6.32 -13.28 8.46
N VAL A 312 6.92 -13.61 7.30
CA VAL A 312 7.57 -14.92 7.08
C VAL A 312 8.79 -15.09 7.97
N ARG A 313 9.60 -14.04 8.17
CA ARG A 313 10.75 -14.06 9.09
C ARG A 313 10.32 -14.41 10.51
N THR A 314 9.18 -13.90 10.94
CA THR A 314 8.64 -14.07 12.29
C THR A 314 7.94 -15.42 12.47
N THR A 315 7.08 -15.80 11.54
CA THR A 315 6.20 -16.98 11.64
C THR A 315 6.86 -18.26 11.10
N GLY A 316 7.86 -18.13 10.23
CA GLY A 316 8.48 -19.25 9.52
C GLY A 316 7.60 -19.87 8.43
N GLN A 317 6.48 -19.24 8.06
CA GLN A 317 5.55 -19.79 7.06
C GLN A 317 6.05 -19.57 5.64
N THR A 318 6.89 -20.47 5.14
CA THR A 318 7.41 -20.44 3.76
C THR A 318 6.59 -21.28 2.77
N ARG A 319 5.63 -22.07 3.27
CA ARG A 319 4.84 -23.02 2.47
C ARG A 319 3.79 -22.30 1.63
N MET A 320 3.76 -22.61 0.33
CA MET A 320 2.80 -22.01 -0.62
C MET A 320 1.38 -22.57 -0.49
N LEU A 321 1.18 -23.82 -0.04
CA LEU A 321 -0.16 -24.40 0.05
C LEU A 321 -1.06 -23.65 1.05
N PRO A 322 -0.66 -23.43 2.33
CA PRO A 322 -1.45 -22.61 3.24
C PRO A 322 -1.68 -21.18 2.74
N PHE A 323 -0.68 -20.61 2.07
CA PHE A 323 -0.77 -19.29 1.46
C PHE A 323 -1.85 -19.24 0.38
N PHE A 324 -1.88 -20.21 -0.55
CA PHE A 324 -2.92 -20.27 -1.58
C PHE A 324 -4.32 -20.55 -1.03
N ILE A 325 -4.45 -21.40 -0.02
CA ILE A 325 -5.73 -21.64 0.67
C ILE A 325 -6.25 -20.33 1.27
N ALA A 326 -5.38 -19.55 1.92
CA ALA A 326 -5.75 -18.25 2.47
C ALA A 326 -6.16 -17.25 1.39
N CYS A 327 -5.46 -17.18 0.27
CA CYS A 327 -5.80 -16.30 -0.86
C CYS A 327 -7.17 -16.64 -1.44
N LEU A 328 -7.43 -17.94 -1.66
CA LEU A 328 -8.71 -18.41 -2.18
C LEU A 328 -9.84 -18.15 -1.19
N ALA A 329 -9.61 -18.39 0.11
CA ALA A 329 -10.59 -18.09 1.15
C ALA A 329 -10.89 -16.59 1.25
N PHE A 330 -9.87 -15.74 1.08
CA PHE A 330 -10.01 -14.29 1.10
C PHE A 330 -10.79 -13.77 -0.11
N ALA A 331 -10.47 -14.26 -1.33
CA ALA A 331 -11.27 -13.98 -2.51
C ALA A 331 -12.71 -14.51 -2.35
N ALA A 332 -12.88 -15.72 -1.79
CA ALA A 332 -14.19 -16.31 -1.54
C ALA A 332 -15.03 -15.47 -0.57
N ALA A 333 -14.42 -14.83 0.42
CA ALA A 333 -15.10 -13.96 1.37
C ALA A 333 -15.79 -12.77 0.70
N SER A 334 -15.32 -12.32 -0.48
CA SER A 334 -15.97 -11.27 -1.26
C SER A 334 -17.34 -11.67 -1.83
N PHE A 335 -17.66 -12.96 -1.90
CA PHE A 335 -18.97 -13.38 -2.40
C PHE A 335 -20.06 -13.38 -1.33
N PHE A 336 -19.72 -13.15 -0.06
CA PHE A 336 -20.66 -13.23 1.06
C PHE A 336 -20.96 -11.83 1.64
N PRO A 337 -22.12 -11.23 1.32
CA PRO A 337 -22.48 -9.86 1.73
C PRO A 337 -22.32 -9.57 3.21
N PHE A 338 -22.69 -10.54 4.05
CA PHE A 338 -22.56 -10.41 5.49
C PHE A 338 -21.12 -10.09 5.95
N VAL A 339 -20.11 -10.64 5.27
CA VAL A 339 -18.71 -10.47 5.68
C VAL A 339 -18.24 -9.04 5.46
N TYR A 340 -18.38 -8.53 4.23
CA TYR A 340 -17.87 -7.20 3.90
C TYR A 340 -18.80 -6.07 4.41
N ALA A 341 -20.11 -6.31 4.56
CA ALA A 341 -21.02 -5.35 5.20
C ALA A 341 -20.79 -5.22 6.70
N PHE A 342 -20.39 -6.30 7.38
CA PHE A 342 -20.01 -6.21 8.79
C PHE A 342 -18.69 -5.45 8.92
N LEU A 343 -17.67 -5.84 8.15
CA LEU A 343 -16.35 -5.21 8.20
C LEU A 343 -16.35 -3.74 7.77
N SER A 344 -17.30 -3.31 6.92
CA SER A 344 -17.46 -1.90 6.54
C SER A 344 -18.00 -1.02 7.66
N THR A 345 -18.51 -1.58 8.76
CA THR A 345 -18.91 -0.82 9.96
C THR A 345 -17.73 -0.54 10.91
N LEU A 346 -16.50 -0.87 10.50
CA LEU A 346 -15.29 -0.47 11.22
C LEU A 346 -15.18 1.08 11.18
N PRO A 347 -15.16 1.75 12.35
CA PRO A 347 -15.14 3.21 12.40
C PRO A 347 -13.90 3.80 11.74
N GLU A 348 -14.11 4.85 10.94
CA GLU A 348 -13.05 5.56 10.23
C GLU A 348 -11.90 6.02 11.15
N PRO A 349 -12.15 6.57 12.36
CA PRO A 349 -11.06 6.97 13.26
C PRO A 349 -10.15 5.82 13.69
N VAL A 350 -10.71 4.63 13.87
CA VAL A 350 -9.98 3.42 14.28
C VAL A 350 -9.13 2.90 13.11
N ALA A 351 -9.70 2.87 11.90
CA ALA A 351 -8.99 2.48 10.68
C ALA A 351 -7.79 3.40 10.41
N ASN A 352 -7.98 4.73 10.46
CA ASN A 352 -6.92 5.70 10.27
C ASN A 352 -5.82 5.59 11.35
N ALA A 353 -6.19 5.39 12.61
CA ALA A 353 -5.23 5.22 13.71
C ALA A 353 -4.32 3.99 13.51
N ALA A 354 -4.92 2.85 13.14
CA ALA A 354 -4.17 1.63 12.90
C ALA A 354 -3.23 1.76 11.68
N MET A 355 -3.69 2.41 10.61
CA MET A 355 -2.86 2.67 9.43
C MET A 355 -1.74 3.67 9.72
N LEU A 356 -1.98 4.74 10.48
CA LEU A 356 -0.93 5.69 10.86
C LEU A 356 0.22 4.99 11.62
N ALA A 357 -0.10 4.06 12.52
CA ALA A 357 0.91 3.28 13.23
C ALA A 357 1.72 2.36 12.30
N LEU A 358 1.08 1.78 11.27
CA LEU A 358 1.75 0.99 10.24
C LEU A 358 2.68 1.85 9.38
N PHE A 359 2.20 3.01 8.90
CA PHE A 359 2.99 3.93 8.08
C PHE A 359 4.16 4.53 8.87
N SER A 360 4.00 4.80 10.17
CA SER A 360 5.12 5.26 11.02
C SER A 360 6.32 4.32 10.97
N GLN A 361 6.10 2.99 10.95
CA GLN A 361 7.17 2.01 10.79
C GLN A 361 7.80 2.04 9.39
N MET A 362 7.03 2.43 8.37
CA MET A 362 7.51 2.56 6.99
C MET A 362 8.58 3.64 6.85
N VAL A 363 8.54 4.71 7.65
CA VAL A 363 9.64 5.69 7.74
C VAL A 363 10.94 5.02 8.16
N GLY A 364 10.90 4.14 9.16
CA GLY A 364 12.07 3.37 9.62
C GLY A 364 12.61 2.43 8.53
N ILE A 365 11.74 1.81 7.74
CA ILE A 365 12.14 1.02 6.56
C ILE A 365 12.79 1.92 5.50
N GLY A 366 12.24 3.11 5.27
CA GLY A 366 12.80 4.12 4.38
C GLY A 366 14.21 4.54 4.79
N ILE A 367 14.41 4.88 6.07
CA ILE A 367 15.73 5.20 6.64
C ILE A 367 16.68 4.02 6.48
N SER A 368 16.23 2.80 6.82
CA SER A 368 17.03 1.59 6.65
C SER A 368 17.43 1.35 5.19
N SER A 369 16.57 1.71 4.23
CA SER A 369 16.90 1.65 2.80
C SER A 369 17.99 2.65 2.44
N VAL A 370 17.88 3.91 2.88
CA VAL A 370 18.91 4.94 2.64
C VAL A 370 20.28 4.48 3.16
N LEU A 371 20.30 3.88 4.35
CA LEU A 371 21.50 3.45 5.07
C LEU A 371 22.14 2.16 4.53
N LYS A 372 21.58 1.52 3.48
CA LYS A 372 22.22 0.35 2.84
C LYS A 372 23.54 0.69 2.16
N GLU A 373 23.76 1.95 1.82
CA GLU A 373 25.03 2.46 1.30
C GLU A 373 25.43 3.69 2.13
N THR A 374 26.71 4.06 2.09
CA THR A 374 27.26 5.16 2.90
C THR A 374 26.63 6.51 2.54
N LEU A 375 26.33 7.31 3.55
CA LEU A 375 25.79 8.67 3.39
C LEU A 375 26.94 9.68 3.22
N ASP A 376 27.43 9.82 2.00
CA ASP A 376 28.36 10.89 1.64
C ASP A 376 27.63 12.25 1.48
N GLN A 377 28.40 13.33 1.34
CA GLN A 377 27.85 14.69 1.20
C GLN A 377 26.87 14.78 0.01
N ARG A 378 27.15 14.07 -1.09
CA ARG A 378 26.28 14.00 -2.27
C ARG A 378 24.92 13.39 -1.89
N ARG A 379 24.91 12.17 -1.35
CA ARG A 379 23.68 11.45 -1.00
C ARG A 379 22.89 12.17 0.09
N LEU A 380 23.56 12.78 1.07
CA LEU A 380 22.92 13.65 2.06
C LEU A 380 22.22 14.86 1.40
N THR A 381 22.86 15.48 0.40
CA THR A 381 22.28 16.61 -0.33
C THR A 381 21.06 16.17 -1.14
N ILE A 382 21.15 15.05 -1.86
CA ILE A 382 20.04 14.49 -2.64
C ILE A 382 18.86 14.15 -1.74
N LEU A 383 19.11 13.45 -0.63
CA LEU A 383 18.11 13.11 0.39
C LEU A 383 17.44 14.39 0.92
N GLY A 384 18.22 15.36 1.39
CA GLY A 384 17.73 16.61 1.97
C GLY A 384 16.86 17.41 1.00
N LEU A 385 17.33 17.61 -0.24
CA LEU A 385 16.57 18.32 -1.27
C LEU A 385 15.27 17.61 -1.63
N SER A 386 15.33 16.30 -1.82
CA SER A 386 14.16 15.51 -2.22
C SER A 386 13.07 15.52 -1.14
N LEU A 387 13.46 15.32 0.13
CA LEU A 387 12.54 15.37 1.27
C LEU A 387 11.96 16.79 1.48
N THR A 388 12.80 17.82 1.36
CA THR A 388 12.36 19.21 1.61
C THR A 388 11.44 19.72 0.51
N LEU A 389 11.78 19.48 -0.76
CA LEU A 389 10.92 19.90 -1.89
C LEU A 389 9.62 19.10 -1.91
N GLY A 390 9.69 17.78 -1.71
CA GLY A 390 8.51 16.92 -1.69
C GLY A 390 7.55 17.27 -0.56
N THR A 391 8.04 17.45 0.67
CA THR A 391 7.18 17.85 1.80
C THR A 391 6.74 19.31 1.70
N GLY A 392 7.62 20.21 1.23
CA GLY A 392 7.30 21.62 1.00
C GLY A 392 6.07 21.80 0.11
N VAL A 393 5.99 21.04 -0.98
CA VAL A 393 4.83 21.03 -1.89
C VAL A 393 3.53 20.65 -1.17
N MET A 394 3.57 19.73 -0.20
CA MET A 394 2.38 19.29 0.54
C MET A 394 1.78 20.39 1.42
N PHE A 395 2.56 21.41 1.78
CA PHE A 395 2.09 22.56 2.54
C PHE A 395 1.53 23.68 1.66
N LEU A 396 1.72 23.61 0.34
CA LEU A 396 1.23 24.62 -0.59
C LEU A 396 -0.24 24.35 -0.95
N PRO A 397 -1.10 25.37 -0.92
CA PRO A 397 -2.47 25.21 -1.39
C PRO A 397 -2.48 24.98 -2.90
N GLN A 398 -3.41 24.15 -3.37
CA GLN A 398 -3.50 23.77 -4.79
C GLN A 398 -3.61 24.97 -5.73
N ALA A 399 -4.26 26.05 -5.28
CA ALA A 399 -4.44 27.28 -6.04
C ALA A 399 -3.14 27.87 -6.59
N VAL A 400 -1.99 27.63 -5.91
CA VAL A 400 -0.66 28.06 -6.37
C VAL A 400 -0.30 27.46 -7.73
N PHE A 401 -0.78 26.24 -8.02
CA PHE A 401 -0.45 25.53 -9.27
C PHE A 401 -1.42 25.83 -10.41
N SER A 402 -2.54 26.52 -10.16
CA SER A 402 -3.63 26.73 -11.13
C SER A 402 -3.20 27.42 -12.43
N GLY A 403 -2.13 28.23 -12.40
CA GLY A 403 -1.58 28.91 -13.58
C GLY A 403 -0.64 28.07 -14.44
N LEU A 404 -0.27 26.85 -14.02
CA LEU A 404 0.62 25.98 -14.79
C LEU A 404 -0.15 25.20 -15.87
N PRO A 405 0.51 24.72 -16.93
CA PRO A 405 -0.06 23.70 -17.81
C PRO A 405 -0.54 22.48 -17.01
N THR A 406 -1.68 21.89 -17.38
CA THR A 406 -2.34 20.78 -16.66
C THR A 406 -1.37 19.67 -16.25
N VAL A 407 -0.46 19.30 -17.16
CA VAL A 407 0.62 18.32 -16.92
C VAL A 407 1.49 18.67 -15.70
N LEU A 408 1.95 19.91 -15.63
CA LEU A 408 2.79 20.37 -14.53
C LEU A 408 1.97 20.52 -13.25
N GLN A 409 0.68 20.84 -13.33
CA GLN A 409 -0.18 20.86 -12.15
C GLN A 409 -0.23 19.49 -11.46
N TYR A 410 -0.44 18.41 -12.22
CA TYR A 410 -0.52 17.06 -11.66
C TYR A 410 0.77 16.60 -10.97
N ILE A 411 1.93 16.97 -11.53
CA ILE A 411 3.22 16.61 -10.94
C ILE A 411 3.53 17.52 -9.75
N MET A 412 3.45 18.84 -9.94
CA MET A 412 3.90 19.84 -8.95
C MET A 412 2.95 19.96 -7.76
N SER A 413 1.68 19.57 -7.89
CA SER A 413 0.74 19.52 -6.75
C SER A 413 0.87 18.25 -5.91
N ASN A 414 1.70 17.28 -6.33
CA ASN A 414 1.87 16.01 -5.62
C ASN A 414 3.28 15.92 -5.01
N GLY A 415 3.37 16.11 -3.69
CA GLY A 415 4.64 16.12 -2.97
C GLY A 415 5.42 14.80 -3.08
N VAL A 416 4.73 13.67 -3.20
CA VAL A 416 5.36 12.35 -3.42
C VAL A 416 6.05 12.31 -4.77
N LEU A 417 5.36 12.74 -5.83
CA LEU A 417 5.93 12.78 -7.18
C LEU A 417 7.11 13.74 -7.27
N VAL A 418 6.97 14.96 -6.72
CA VAL A 418 8.06 15.95 -6.71
C VAL A 418 9.29 15.38 -6.02
N GLY A 419 9.14 14.85 -4.81
CA GLY A 419 10.28 14.32 -4.06
C GLY A 419 10.96 13.12 -4.73
N ILE A 420 10.19 12.19 -5.29
CA ILE A 420 10.74 11.04 -6.01
C ILE A 420 11.45 11.48 -7.29
N LEU A 421 10.86 12.41 -8.06
CA LEU A 421 11.48 12.93 -9.27
C LEU A 421 12.76 13.68 -8.96
N THR A 422 12.79 14.51 -7.91
CA THR A 422 14.01 15.16 -7.45
C THR A 422 15.09 14.12 -7.13
N ALA A 423 14.74 13.07 -6.36
CA ALA A 423 15.69 12.03 -6.01
C ALA A 423 16.21 11.28 -7.25
N LEU A 424 15.30 10.86 -8.14
CA LEU A 424 15.65 10.17 -9.38
C LEU A 424 16.55 11.03 -10.27
N LEU A 425 16.17 12.27 -10.54
CA LEU A 425 16.92 13.15 -11.43
C LEU A 425 18.32 13.42 -10.88
N LEU A 426 18.43 13.77 -9.59
CA LEU A 426 19.72 14.06 -8.99
C LEU A 426 20.59 12.81 -8.87
N GLU A 427 20.04 11.68 -8.46
CA GLU A 427 20.81 10.44 -8.32
C GLU A 427 21.35 9.94 -9.66
N GLN A 428 20.59 10.10 -10.75
CA GLN A 428 21.02 9.66 -12.08
C GLN A 428 21.95 10.64 -12.79
N THR A 429 21.79 11.96 -12.57
CA THR A 429 22.60 12.98 -13.27
C THR A 429 23.87 13.36 -12.53
N TRP A 430 23.83 13.42 -11.19
CA TRP A 430 25.01 13.70 -10.38
C TRP A 430 25.76 12.40 -10.14
N LEU A 431 26.71 12.03 -11.00
CA LEU A 431 27.46 10.77 -10.83
C LEU A 431 28.38 10.81 -9.58
N PRO A 432 28.61 9.65 -8.91
CA PRO A 432 29.56 9.58 -7.80
C PRO A 432 30.96 9.95 -8.27
N LYS A 433 31.73 10.68 -7.45
CA LYS A 433 33.17 10.79 -7.70
C LYS A 433 33.78 9.40 -7.55
N GLN A 434 34.41 8.88 -8.61
CA GLN A 434 35.15 7.62 -8.52
C GLN A 434 36.19 7.76 -7.40
N ALA A 435 36.16 6.85 -6.43
CA ALA A 435 37.26 6.73 -5.47
C ALA A 435 38.53 6.41 -6.27
N PRO A 436 39.68 7.04 -5.97
CA PRO A 436 40.94 6.68 -6.62
C PRO A 436 41.15 5.18 -6.44
N VAL A 437 41.41 4.47 -7.55
CA VAL A 437 41.90 3.09 -7.48
C VAL A 437 43.16 3.16 -6.61
N SER A 438 43.12 2.58 -5.42
CA SER A 438 44.33 2.42 -4.61
C SER A 438 45.24 1.52 -5.43
N GLU A 439 46.20 2.11 -6.15
CA GLU A 439 47.33 1.38 -6.68
C GLU A 439 47.93 0.63 -5.51
N GLY A 440 47.77 -0.70 -5.55
CA GLY A 440 48.34 -1.58 -4.56
C GLY A 440 49.82 -1.28 -4.48
N ILE A 441 50.26 -0.86 -3.29
CA ILE A 441 51.66 -0.90 -2.91
C ILE A 441 52.08 -2.36 -3.08
N ARG A 442 52.75 -2.65 -4.20
CA ARG A 442 53.44 -3.92 -4.39
C ARG A 442 54.68 -3.88 -3.48
N PRO A 443 54.89 -4.87 -2.61
CA PRO A 443 56.19 -5.07 -1.97
C PRO A 443 57.26 -5.44 -3.01
#